data_AF-A0A371D0Z3-F1
#
_entry.id   AF-A0A371D0Z3-F1
#
_cell.length_a   1.000
_cell.length_b   1.000
_cell.length_c   1.000
_cell.angle_alpha   90.00
_cell.angle_beta   90.00
_cell.angle_gamma   90.00
#
_symmetry.space_group_name_H-M   'P 1'
#
loop_
_entity.id
_entity.type
_entity.pdbx_description
1 polymer ?
#
loop_
_entity_poly.entity_id
_entity_poly.type
_entity_poly.pdbx_seq_one_letter_code
_entity_poly.pdbx_strand_id
1 'polypeptide(L)'
;MLCSATAWYWLISFCGPRVKELVEELAEDPDRYKQSPDWLARLCHDVYSDISWQRRRRLDAGDYFEHLQGQDVTGKVARPRNLEDNFLPRVENTVLSFVRTWLSYPNNTEMLRAYLVVYILQAFRNSDVLMLEGVWRYYREVKAGVLGLPRSDHPGLAALHHMVQQLLPIARGDPIPSPTAVQQAVLRNSDHFSPFRNLATSRLRTTSNQGPFHPDNVDKPGAYPSCVISRALIFDTPFQHDETFGYFSSKADWDAQDADAVKKCTKVMQAATQRILNVKCYGSPQAQRISDGMDAVKSYFEYEPKYNALLASHAPHPVPFVIFYDWTQGKEQITGKNGKVKNRRFKKLLLLGGLTGYLLTADLVYAGKVAPPTLAEVAEVLRRNKMGSLSGLEEAGLIRSKKNATEAEVLNAFTRVFNFLSTRIDISDKQLIGFDAVMVEHLLCKFSRLTSARKRDLAGKGKGRA
;
A
#
# COMPACT_ATOMS: atom_id res chain seq x y z
N MET A 1 -3.63 -11.83 -19.62
CA MET A 1 -2.92 -13.13 -19.68
C MET A 1 -3.10 -13.78 -21.04
N LEU A 2 -4.32 -14.19 -21.40
CA LEU A 2 -4.59 -14.93 -22.64
C LEU A 2 -4.13 -14.21 -23.91
N CYS A 3 -4.50 -12.94 -24.14
CA CYS A 3 -4.07 -12.25 -25.38
C CYS A 3 -2.55 -12.17 -25.53
N SER A 4 -1.84 -11.90 -24.43
CA SER A 4 -0.36 -11.89 -24.44
C SER A 4 0.20 -13.29 -24.68
N ALA A 5 -0.38 -14.32 -24.05
CA ALA A 5 0.01 -15.71 -24.25
C ALA A 5 -0.19 -16.17 -25.69
N THR A 6 -1.35 -15.86 -26.29
CA THR A 6 -1.67 -16.18 -27.68
C THR A 6 -0.75 -15.47 -28.66
N ALA A 7 -0.45 -14.18 -28.45
CA ALA A 7 0.49 -13.44 -29.29
C ALA A 7 1.89 -14.08 -29.25
N TRP A 8 2.43 -14.32 -28.05
CA TRP A 8 3.73 -14.98 -27.89
C TRP A 8 3.75 -16.41 -28.44
N TYR A 9 2.67 -17.16 -28.28
CA TYR A 9 2.52 -18.49 -28.87
C TYR A 9 2.56 -18.43 -30.39
N TRP A 10 1.85 -17.48 -31.02
CA TRP A 10 1.91 -17.26 -32.46
C TRP A 10 3.33 -16.96 -32.93
N LEU A 11 4.00 -15.99 -32.31
CA LEU A 11 5.36 -15.60 -32.71
C LEU A 11 6.36 -16.75 -32.57
N ILE A 12 6.29 -17.52 -31.49
CA ILE A 12 7.33 -18.53 -31.21
C ILE A 12 6.99 -19.88 -31.84
N SER A 13 5.74 -20.33 -31.75
CA SER A 13 5.33 -21.67 -32.20
C SER A 13 4.88 -21.73 -33.66
N PHE A 14 4.53 -20.59 -34.28
CA PHE A 14 4.17 -20.55 -35.71
C PHE A 14 5.21 -19.77 -36.52
N CYS A 15 5.50 -18.51 -36.17
CA CYS A 15 6.45 -17.73 -36.97
C CYS A 15 7.88 -18.27 -36.87
N GLY A 16 8.34 -18.68 -35.69
CA GLY A 16 9.68 -19.26 -35.50
C GLY A 16 9.99 -20.43 -36.44
N PRO A 17 9.23 -21.54 -36.37
CA PRO A 17 9.42 -22.68 -37.27
C PRO A 17 9.30 -22.31 -38.74
N ARG A 18 8.31 -21.47 -39.10
CA ARG A 18 8.11 -21.06 -40.49
C ARG A 18 9.29 -20.23 -41.03
N VAL A 19 9.83 -19.31 -40.23
CA VAL A 19 11.02 -18.53 -40.59
C VAL A 19 12.21 -19.46 -40.82
N LYS A 20 12.39 -20.47 -39.96
CA LYS A 20 13.47 -21.45 -40.12
C LYS A 20 13.36 -22.21 -41.44
N GLU A 21 12.18 -22.78 -41.74
CA GLU A 21 11.93 -23.47 -43.03
C GLU A 21 12.23 -22.55 -44.23
N LEU A 22 11.72 -21.32 -44.20
CA LEU A 22 11.92 -20.34 -45.28
C LEU A 22 13.40 -20.00 -45.48
N VAL A 23 14.17 -19.88 -44.39
CA VAL A 23 15.60 -19.56 -44.44
C VAL A 23 16.42 -20.75 -44.93
N GLU A 24 16.06 -21.98 -44.57
CA GLU A 24 16.68 -23.20 -45.09
C GLU A 24 16.46 -23.33 -46.61
N GLU A 25 15.26 -23.04 -47.10
CA GLU A 25 14.97 -23.04 -48.55
C GLU A 25 15.71 -21.93 -49.31
N LEU A 26 15.96 -20.77 -48.68
CA LEU A 26 16.76 -19.68 -49.25
C LEU A 26 18.26 -20.02 -49.32
N ALA A 27 18.73 -20.96 -48.50
CA ALA A 27 20.10 -21.47 -48.60
C ALA A 27 20.30 -22.31 -49.88
N GLU A 28 19.25 -22.97 -50.36
CA GLU A 28 19.24 -23.73 -51.62
C GLU A 28 19.00 -22.83 -52.84
N ASP A 29 18.05 -21.90 -52.74
CA ASP A 29 17.71 -20.95 -53.80
C ASP A 29 17.54 -19.52 -53.21
N PRO A 30 18.59 -18.69 -53.28
CA PRO A 30 18.58 -17.34 -52.71
C PRO A 30 17.52 -16.39 -53.29
N ASP A 31 17.01 -16.63 -54.49
CA ASP A 31 16.04 -15.75 -55.17
C ASP A 31 14.58 -16.25 -55.05
N ARG A 32 14.36 -17.45 -54.47
CA ARG A 32 13.07 -18.16 -54.40
C ARG A 32 11.88 -17.30 -53.99
N TYR A 33 12.08 -16.39 -53.03
CA TYR A 33 11.00 -15.61 -52.41
C TYR A 33 10.97 -14.12 -52.75
N LYS A 34 11.77 -13.69 -53.72
CA LYS A 34 11.90 -12.28 -54.10
C LYS A 34 10.56 -11.61 -54.49
N GLN A 35 9.64 -12.36 -55.09
CA GLN A 35 8.32 -11.88 -55.53
C GLN A 35 7.16 -12.60 -54.82
N SER A 36 7.41 -13.27 -53.70
CA SER A 36 6.37 -14.03 -53.00
C SER A 36 5.23 -13.11 -52.51
N PRO A 37 3.94 -13.48 -52.63
CA PRO A 37 2.87 -12.73 -51.99
C PRO A 37 2.88 -12.88 -50.46
N ASP A 38 3.54 -13.92 -49.93
CA ASP A 38 3.72 -14.11 -48.49
C ASP A 38 4.72 -13.09 -47.95
N TRP A 39 4.25 -12.19 -47.10
CA TRP A 39 5.06 -11.13 -46.50
C TRP A 39 6.21 -11.70 -45.65
N LEU A 40 6.03 -12.84 -44.97
CA LEU A 40 7.05 -13.42 -44.10
C LEU A 40 8.17 -14.04 -44.94
N ALA A 41 7.80 -14.71 -46.04
CA ALA A 41 8.76 -15.24 -47.01
C ALA A 41 9.58 -14.11 -47.67
N ARG A 42 8.94 -13.01 -48.08
CA ARG A 42 9.63 -11.83 -48.61
C ARG A 42 10.58 -11.20 -47.59
N LEU A 43 10.12 -11.06 -46.34
CA LEU A 43 10.96 -10.52 -45.26
C LEU A 43 12.19 -11.40 -45.01
N CYS A 44 12.03 -12.73 -45.00
CA CYS A 44 13.15 -13.67 -44.89
C CYS A 44 14.14 -13.50 -46.03
N HIS A 45 13.66 -13.40 -47.27
CA HIS A 45 14.50 -13.15 -48.45
C HIS A 45 15.29 -11.85 -48.34
N ASP A 46 14.63 -10.74 -47.99
CA ASP A 46 15.29 -9.43 -47.94
C ASP A 46 16.37 -9.38 -46.85
N VAL A 47 16.09 -9.93 -45.67
CA VAL A 47 17.06 -10.03 -44.58
C VAL A 47 18.20 -11.00 -44.94
N TYR A 48 17.88 -12.15 -45.57
CA TYR A 48 18.88 -13.12 -46.03
C TYR A 48 19.84 -12.47 -47.03
N SER A 49 19.30 -11.80 -48.05
CA SER A 49 20.06 -11.08 -49.06
C SER A 49 20.93 -9.99 -48.43
N ASP A 50 20.38 -9.14 -47.56
CA ASP A 50 21.17 -8.09 -46.93
C ASP A 50 22.30 -8.63 -46.06
N ILE A 51 22.10 -9.74 -45.34
CA ILE A 51 23.14 -10.35 -44.51
C ILE A 51 24.20 -11.04 -45.38
N SER A 52 23.81 -11.81 -46.40
CA SER A 52 24.74 -12.54 -47.27
C SER A 52 25.62 -11.59 -48.08
N TRP A 53 25.06 -10.48 -48.56
CA TRP A 53 25.81 -9.43 -49.26
C TRP A 53 26.49 -8.42 -48.31
N GLN A 54 26.43 -8.64 -47.00
CA GLN A 54 26.97 -7.75 -45.96
C GLN A 54 26.52 -6.28 -46.11
N ARG A 55 25.28 -6.07 -46.53
CA ARG A 55 24.67 -4.75 -46.73
C ARG A 55 24.10 -4.22 -45.42
N ARG A 56 24.11 -2.91 -45.31
CA ARG A 56 23.35 -2.20 -44.26
C ARG A 56 22.10 -1.65 -44.91
N ARG A 57 20.94 -2.12 -44.47
CA ARG A 57 19.64 -1.65 -44.96
C ARG A 57 18.71 -1.31 -43.79
N ARG A 58 17.85 -0.33 -44.03
CA ARG A 58 16.68 -0.03 -43.19
C ARG A 58 15.47 -0.59 -43.94
N LEU A 59 14.74 -1.50 -43.32
CA LEU A 59 13.50 -2.07 -43.85
C LEU A 59 12.33 -1.36 -43.17
N ASP A 60 11.31 -1.00 -43.94
CA ASP A 60 10.07 -0.42 -43.42
C ASP A 60 9.05 -1.53 -43.15
N ALA A 61 8.40 -1.50 -41.99
CA ALA A 61 7.37 -2.48 -41.64
C ALA A 61 6.16 -2.38 -42.57
N GLY A 62 5.87 -1.19 -43.09
CA GLY A 62 4.79 -0.93 -44.05
C GLY A 62 4.92 -1.69 -45.37
N ASP A 63 6.14 -2.11 -45.74
CA ASP A 63 6.38 -2.94 -46.93
C ASP A 63 5.86 -4.39 -46.76
N TYR A 64 5.68 -4.82 -45.51
CA TYR A 64 5.27 -6.19 -45.14
C TYR A 64 3.91 -6.24 -44.43
N PHE A 65 3.52 -5.16 -43.76
CA PHE A 65 2.28 -5.05 -42.99
C PHE A 65 1.49 -3.82 -43.45
N GLU A 66 0.38 -4.05 -44.15
CA GLU A 66 -0.47 -2.98 -44.70
C GLU A 66 -0.90 -1.96 -43.63
N HIS A 67 -1.28 -2.44 -42.44
CA HIS A 67 -1.71 -1.59 -41.33
C HIS A 67 -0.59 -0.71 -40.73
N LEU A 68 0.69 -0.98 -41.03
CA LEU A 68 1.84 -0.18 -40.57
C LEU A 68 2.36 0.77 -41.66
N GLN A 69 1.73 0.80 -42.84
CA GLN A 69 2.15 1.67 -43.92
C GLN A 69 2.09 3.15 -43.49
N GLY A 70 3.21 3.86 -43.65
CA GLY A 70 3.34 5.28 -43.29
C GLY A 70 3.55 5.56 -41.79
N GLN A 71 3.75 4.54 -40.95
CA GLN A 71 3.97 4.75 -39.50
C GLN A 71 5.45 4.94 -39.10
N ASP A 72 6.40 4.96 -40.06
CA ASP A 72 7.87 5.06 -39.84
C ASP A 72 8.42 3.99 -38.85
N VAL A 73 7.76 2.83 -38.81
CA VAL A 73 8.20 1.68 -38.02
C VAL A 73 9.22 0.91 -38.85
N THR A 74 10.48 0.92 -38.42
CA THR A 74 11.57 0.40 -39.26
C THR A 74 12.50 -0.55 -38.51
N GLY A 75 13.04 -1.53 -39.23
CA GLY A 75 14.06 -2.48 -38.77
C GLY A 75 15.40 -2.19 -39.44
N LYS A 76 16.51 -2.43 -38.72
CA LYS A 76 17.86 -2.20 -39.27
C LYS A 76 18.63 -3.51 -39.34
N VAL A 77 18.99 -3.90 -40.56
CA VAL A 77 19.94 -5.00 -40.77
C VAL A 77 21.35 -4.44 -40.59
N ALA A 78 22.06 -4.95 -39.59
CA ALA A 78 23.42 -4.52 -39.29
C ALA A 78 24.42 -5.25 -40.18
N ARG A 79 25.32 -4.50 -40.83
CA ARG A 79 26.44 -5.05 -41.59
C ARG A 79 27.31 -5.94 -40.68
N PRO A 80 27.38 -7.25 -40.93
CA PRO A 80 28.31 -8.14 -40.23
C PRO A 80 29.75 -7.68 -40.52
N ARG A 81 30.61 -7.64 -39.50
CA ARG A 81 32.05 -7.40 -39.73
C ARG A 81 32.73 -8.66 -40.25
N ASN A 82 32.36 -9.80 -39.67
CA ASN A 82 32.75 -11.14 -40.09
C ASN A 82 31.46 -11.94 -40.25
N LEU A 83 31.18 -12.42 -41.45
CA LEU A 83 30.06 -13.31 -41.71
C LEU A 83 30.55 -14.74 -41.49
N GLU A 84 29.90 -15.47 -40.59
CA GLU A 84 30.18 -16.90 -40.36
C GLU A 84 29.71 -17.72 -41.56
N ASP A 85 30.34 -18.88 -41.80
CA ASP A 85 29.96 -19.79 -42.89
C ASP A 85 28.49 -20.21 -42.80
N ASN A 86 27.98 -20.39 -41.57
CA ASN A 86 26.56 -20.60 -41.31
C ASN A 86 25.92 -19.35 -40.68
N PHE A 87 25.47 -18.43 -41.53
CA PHE A 87 24.77 -17.21 -41.09
C PHE A 87 23.25 -17.36 -41.00
N LEU A 88 22.67 -18.53 -41.27
CA LEU A 88 21.21 -18.76 -41.26
C LEU A 88 20.57 -18.42 -39.91
N PRO A 89 21.13 -18.83 -38.75
CA PRO A 89 20.55 -18.46 -37.45
C PRO A 89 20.52 -16.95 -37.22
N ARG A 90 21.43 -16.19 -37.84
CA ARG A 90 21.44 -14.72 -37.75
C ARG A 90 20.28 -14.12 -38.55
N VAL A 91 19.96 -14.68 -39.72
CA VAL A 91 18.79 -14.29 -40.52
C VAL A 91 17.52 -14.55 -39.71
N GLU A 92 17.34 -15.76 -39.18
CA GLU A 92 16.19 -16.14 -38.36
C GLU A 92 15.97 -15.17 -37.18
N ASN A 93 17.03 -14.93 -36.39
CA ASN A 93 16.98 -14.04 -35.23
C ASN A 93 16.67 -12.59 -35.63
N THR A 94 17.16 -12.12 -36.78
CA THR A 94 16.94 -10.76 -37.26
C THR A 94 15.49 -10.59 -37.71
N VAL A 95 14.93 -11.55 -38.45
CA VAL A 95 13.52 -11.57 -38.86
C VAL A 95 12.60 -11.59 -37.65
N LEU A 96 12.81 -12.51 -36.69
CA LEU A 96 12.01 -12.58 -35.47
C LEU A 96 12.13 -11.31 -34.62
N SER A 97 13.32 -10.69 -34.56
CA SER A 97 13.51 -9.41 -33.89
C SER A 97 12.73 -8.28 -34.57
N PHE A 98 12.63 -8.26 -35.90
CA PHE A 98 11.83 -7.27 -36.62
C PHE A 98 10.35 -7.46 -36.34
N VAL A 99 9.81 -8.68 -36.50
CA VAL A 99 8.40 -8.96 -36.20
C VAL A 99 8.05 -8.57 -34.76
N ARG A 100 8.92 -8.92 -33.80
CA ARG A 100 8.78 -8.55 -32.40
C ARG A 100 8.73 -7.02 -32.22
N THR A 101 9.65 -6.30 -32.86
CA THR A 101 9.76 -4.84 -32.69
C THR A 101 8.61 -4.11 -33.39
N TRP A 102 8.30 -4.48 -34.64
CA TRP A 102 7.29 -3.82 -35.45
C TRP A 102 5.89 -4.00 -34.89
N LEU A 103 5.58 -5.18 -34.37
CA LEU A 103 4.29 -5.46 -33.72
C LEU A 103 4.29 -5.11 -32.23
N SER A 104 5.31 -4.40 -31.75
CA SER A 104 5.41 -3.93 -30.36
C SER A 104 5.26 -5.03 -29.31
N TYR A 105 5.84 -6.21 -29.56
CA TYR A 105 5.85 -7.29 -28.58
C TYR A 105 6.57 -6.83 -27.30
N PRO A 106 6.08 -7.21 -26.12
CA PRO A 106 6.66 -6.73 -24.88
C PRO A 106 8.06 -7.32 -24.61
N ASN A 107 8.64 -6.98 -23.45
CA ASN A 107 9.95 -7.49 -23.04
C ASN A 107 9.95 -9.01 -22.72
N ASN A 108 11.13 -9.60 -22.52
CA ASN A 108 11.30 -11.05 -22.25
C ASN A 108 10.56 -11.55 -21.00
N THR A 109 10.20 -10.67 -20.08
CA THR A 109 9.41 -11.06 -18.90
C THR A 109 8.00 -11.46 -19.32
N GLU A 110 7.36 -10.70 -20.22
CA GLU A 110 6.03 -11.08 -20.74
C GLU A 110 6.09 -12.35 -21.59
N MET A 111 7.20 -12.61 -22.28
CA MET A 111 7.41 -13.88 -22.97
C MET A 111 7.39 -15.06 -21.98
N LEU A 112 8.13 -14.97 -20.87
CA LEU A 112 8.11 -16.00 -19.84
C LEU A 112 6.73 -16.16 -19.20
N ARG A 113 6.00 -15.05 -19.03
CA ARG A 113 4.62 -15.05 -18.52
C ARG A 113 3.67 -15.76 -19.48
N ALA A 114 3.80 -15.49 -20.77
CA ALA A 114 3.06 -16.17 -21.81
C ALA A 114 3.34 -17.67 -21.82
N TYR A 115 4.61 -18.08 -21.74
CA TYR A 115 4.95 -19.50 -21.64
C TYR A 115 4.30 -20.17 -20.44
N LEU A 116 4.38 -19.56 -19.26
CA LEU A 116 3.71 -20.08 -18.06
C LEU A 116 2.21 -20.30 -18.31
N VAL A 117 1.53 -19.31 -18.92
CA VAL A 117 0.11 -19.42 -19.25
C VAL A 117 -0.16 -20.55 -20.24
N VAL A 118 0.62 -20.65 -21.32
CA VAL A 118 0.47 -21.72 -22.33
C VAL A 118 0.65 -23.10 -21.69
N TYR A 119 1.69 -23.31 -20.89
CA TYR A 119 1.94 -24.58 -20.21
C TYR A 119 0.83 -24.94 -19.21
N ILE A 120 0.35 -23.96 -18.44
CA ILE A 120 -0.77 -24.17 -17.52
C ILE A 120 -2.03 -24.56 -18.30
N LEU A 121 -2.37 -23.86 -19.39
CA LEU A 121 -3.55 -24.19 -20.19
C LEU A 121 -3.44 -25.57 -20.85
N GLN A 122 -2.25 -25.95 -21.31
CA GLN A 122 -2.02 -27.29 -21.88
C GLN A 122 -2.15 -28.38 -20.81
N ALA A 123 -1.63 -28.16 -19.61
CA ALA A 123 -1.67 -29.13 -18.51
C ALA A 123 -3.09 -29.33 -17.97
N PHE A 124 -3.83 -28.24 -17.74
CA PHE A 124 -5.15 -28.30 -17.10
C PHE A 124 -6.31 -28.39 -18.09
N ARG A 125 -6.08 -28.04 -19.37
CA ARG A 125 -7.10 -27.99 -20.44
C ARG A 125 -8.34 -27.16 -20.08
N ASN A 126 -8.20 -26.21 -19.15
CA ASN A 126 -9.25 -25.29 -18.72
C ASN A 126 -8.63 -23.92 -18.44
N SER A 127 -9.23 -22.85 -18.97
CA SER A 127 -8.80 -21.46 -18.72
C SER A 127 -9.10 -20.96 -17.32
N ASP A 128 -10.06 -21.55 -16.61
CA ASP A 128 -10.46 -21.14 -15.26
C ASP A 128 -9.33 -21.29 -14.26
N VAL A 129 -8.37 -22.18 -14.52
CA VAL A 129 -7.15 -22.34 -13.71
C VAL A 129 -6.35 -21.02 -13.61
N LEU A 130 -6.45 -20.14 -14.60
CA LEU A 130 -5.78 -18.83 -14.59
C LEU A 130 -6.38 -17.87 -13.56
N MET A 131 -7.60 -18.14 -13.09
CA MET A 131 -8.27 -17.37 -12.05
C MET A 131 -7.82 -17.78 -10.65
N LEU A 132 -7.07 -18.88 -10.50
CA LEU A 132 -6.53 -19.29 -9.21
C LEU A 132 -5.46 -18.29 -8.74
N GLU A 133 -5.56 -17.87 -7.48
CA GLU A 133 -4.63 -16.90 -6.89
C GLU A 133 -3.17 -17.37 -6.96
N GLY A 134 -2.95 -18.69 -6.79
CA GLY A 134 -1.63 -19.29 -6.93
C GLY A 134 -1.03 -19.06 -8.32
N VAL A 135 -1.81 -19.24 -9.38
CA VAL A 135 -1.38 -19.01 -10.77
C VAL A 135 -1.09 -17.54 -11.01
N TRP A 136 -1.98 -16.65 -10.55
CA TRP A 136 -1.75 -15.21 -10.67
C TRP A 136 -0.48 -14.73 -9.97
N ARG A 137 -0.19 -15.29 -8.78
CA ARG A 137 1.04 -15.01 -8.05
C ARG A 137 2.28 -15.42 -8.86
N TYR A 138 2.30 -16.64 -9.40
CA TYR A 138 3.41 -17.10 -10.25
C TYR A 138 3.53 -16.30 -11.55
N TYR A 139 2.41 -15.93 -12.18
CA TYR A 139 2.40 -15.08 -13.38
C TYR A 139 3.07 -13.73 -13.12
N ARG A 140 2.73 -13.05 -12.02
CA ARG A 140 3.35 -11.77 -11.68
C ARG A 140 4.85 -11.88 -11.42
N GLU A 141 5.31 -13.03 -10.94
CA GLU A 141 6.69 -13.26 -10.47
C GLU A 141 7.49 -14.23 -11.35
N VAL A 142 7.04 -14.54 -12.57
CA VAL A 142 7.57 -15.66 -13.36
C VAL A 142 9.08 -15.62 -13.54
N LYS A 143 9.68 -14.44 -13.71
CA LYS A 143 11.12 -14.27 -13.90
C LYS A 143 11.90 -14.65 -12.64
N ALA A 144 11.40 -14.29 -11.46
CA ALA A 144 12.02 -14.67 -10.19
C ALA A 144 11.86 -16.18 -9.94
N GLY A 145 10.68 -16.74 -10.24
CA GLY A 145 10.41 -18.16 -10.10
C GLY A 145 11.27 -19.04 -11.02
N VAL A 146 11.36 -18.69 -12.31
CA VAL A 146 12.10 -19.48 -13.32
C VAL A 146 13.61 -19.42 -13.12
N LEU A 147 14.16 -18.24 -12.78
CA LEU A 147 15.61 -18.08 -12.64
C LEU A 147 16.15 -18.60 -11.30
N GLY A 148 15.29 -19.15 -10.44
CA GLY A 148 15.66 -19.54 -9.08
C GLY A 148 16.30 -18.39 -8.30
N LEU A 149 16.07 -17.14 -8.74
CA LEU A 149 16.63 -15.99 -8.06
C LEU A 149 16.01 -16.00 -6.67
N PRO A 150 16.82 -16.10 -5.60
CA PRO A 150 16.29 -15.96 -4.27
C PRO A 150 15.47 -14.68 -4.29
N ARG A 151 14.21 -14.77 -3.85
CA ARG A 151 13.42 -13.57 -3.58
C ARG A 151 14.27 -12.76 -2.61
N SER A 152 15.08 -11.83 -3.11
CA SER A 152 15.77 -10.87 -2.27
C SER A 152 14.69 -9.88 -1.87
N ASP A 153 13.74 -10.37 -1.09
CA ASP A 153 12.74 -9.56 -0.43
C ASP A 153 13.54 -8.46 0.25
N HIS A 154 13.13 -7.22 0.00
CA HIS A 154 13.81 -6.08 0.58
C HIS A 154 13.93 -6.34 2.10
N PRO A 155 15.12 -6.26 2.71
CA PRO A 155 15.32 -6.70 4.08
C PRO A 155 14.37 -6.01 5.06
N GLY A 156 14.03 -4.74 4.83
CA GLY A 156 13.02 -4.05 5.63
C GLY A 156 11.57 -4.53 5.43
N LEU A 157 11.19 -4.99 4.24
CA LEU A 157 9.88 -5.62 4.01
C LEU A 157 9.79 -6.97 4.73
N ALA A 158 10.85 -7.77 4.63
CA ALA A 158 10.96 -9.03 5.37
C ALA A 158 10.88 -8.78 6.89
N ALA A 159 11.56 -7.75 7.40
CA ALA A 159 11.49 -7.37 8.81
C ALA A 159 10.10 -6.91 9.25
N LEU A 160 9.38 -6.14 8.43
CA LEU A 160 7.99 -5.73 8.70
C LEU A 160 7.07 -6.95 8.78
N HIS A 161 7.16 -7.85 7.81
CA HIS A 161 6.36 -9.08 7.81
C HIS A 161 6.70 -9.99 9.00
N HIS A 162 7.99 -10.13 9.33
CA HIS A 162 8.41 -10.88 10.51
C HIS A 162 7.83 -10.28 11.79
N MET A 163 7.80 -8.95 11.93
CA MET A 163 7.17 -8.30 13.08
C MET A 163 5.66 -8.60 13.17
N VAL A 164 4.95 -8.60 12.03
CA VAL A 164 3.54 -9.01 12.01
C VAL A 164 3.39 -10.46 12.46
N GLN A 165 4.14 -11.40 11.87
CA GLN A 165 4.09 -12.82 12.23
C GLN A 165 4.38 -13.07 13.70
N GLN A 166 5.36 -12.37 14.28
CA GLN A 166 5.67 -12.46 15.71
C GLN A 166 4.51 -12.00 16.60
N LEU A 167 3.69 -11.06 16.15
CA LEU A 167 2.62 -10.47 16.95
C LEU A 167 1.25 -11.12 16.73
N LEU A 168 1.07 -11.88 15.64
CA LEU A 168 -0.19 -12.60 15.36
C LEU A 168 -0.64 -13.51 16.52
N PRO A 169 0.24 -14.25 17.22
CA PRO A 169 -0.18 -15.02 18.40
C PRO A 169 -0.87 -14.17 19.48
N ILE A 170 -0.42 -12.93 19.71
CA ILE A 170 -1.08 -12.00 20.64
C ILE A 170 -2.46 -11.62 20.11
N ALA A 171 -2.58 -11.34 18.81
CA ALA A 171 -3.85 -10.98 18.18
C ALA A 171 -4.88 -12.12 18.25
N ARG A 172 -4.43 -13.36 18.12
CA ARG A 172 -5.26 -14.58 18.18
C ARG A 172 -5.65 -14.96 19.61
N GLY A 173 -4.96 -14.41 20.62
CA GLY A 173 -5.11 -14.83 22.01
C GLY A 173 -4.44 -16.18 22.30
N ASP A 174 -3.46 -16.58 21.48
CA ASP A 174 -2.72 -17.83 21.67
C ASP A 174 -1.87 -17.75 22.96
N PRO A 175 -1.68 -18.86 23.69
CA PRO A 175 -0.76 -18.89 24.82
C PRO A 175 0.69 -18.71 24.37
N ILE A 176 1.40 -17.74 24.95
CA ILE A 176 2.80 -17.44 24.62
C ILE A 176 3.68 -17.72 25.86
N PRO A 177 4.21 -18.96 26.01
CA PRO A 177 4.94 -19.35 27.22
C PRO A 177 6.29 -18.63 27.38
N SER A 178 6.88 -18.12 26.29
CA SER A 178 8.16 -17.43 26.30
C SER A 178 8.13 -16.25 25.33
N PRO A 179 7.54 -15.11 25.73
CA PRO A 179 7.35 -13.98 24.83
C PRO A 179 8.69 -13.34 24.47
N THR A 180 8.87 -13.01 23.18
CA THR A 180 10.01 -12.23 22.69
C THR A 180 10.03 -10.82 23.28
N ALA A 181 11.13 -10.08 23.17
CA ALA A 181 11.19 -8.70 23.66
C ALA A 181 10.16 -7.79 22.96
N VAL A 182 9.88 -8.04 21.68
CA VAL A 182 8.81 -7.37 20.93
C VAL A 182 7.43 -7.72 21.51
N GLN A 183 7.14 -9.01 21.72
CA GLN A 183 5.87 -9.46 22.30
C GLN A 183 5.67 -8.91 23.73
N GLN A 184 6.71 -8.94 24.57
CA GLN A 184 6.68 -8.38 25.92
C GLN A 184 6.38 -6.88 25.93
N ALA A 185 6.96 -6.12 24.99
CA ALA A 185 6.67 -4.69 24.86
C ALA A 185 5.19 -4.45 24.55
N VAL A 186 4.61 -5.21 23.62
CA VAL A 186 3.19 -5.13 23.25
C VAL A 186 2.28 -5.56 24.41
N LEU A 187 2.57 -6.66 25.09
CA LEU A 187 1.79 -7.14 26.24
C LEU A 187 1.79 -6.14 27.40
N ARG A 188 2.90 -5.41 27.61
CA ARG A 188 2.99 -4.39 28.67
C ARG A 188 2.21 -3.12 28.34
N ASN A 189 2.24 -2.67 27.08
CA ASN A 189 1.51 -1.48 26.67
C ASN A 189 1.09 -1.59 25.20
N SER A 190 -0.11 -2.16 24.99
CA SER A 190 -0.67 -2.40 23.66
C SER A 190 -0.91 -1.09 22.90
N ASP A 191 -1.47 -0.07 23.54
CA ASP A 191 -1.72 1.24 22.90
C ASP A 191 -0.43 1.90 22.37
N HIS A 192 0.69 1.72 23.08
CA HIS A 192 1.96 2.30 22.70
C HIS A 192 2.72 1.48 21.65
N PHE A 193 2.69 0.15 21.72
CA PHE A 193 3.57 -0.72 20.91
C PHE A 193 2.85 -1.59 19.87
N SER A 194 1.56 -1.91 20.05
CA SER A 194 0.85 -2.80 19.13
C SER A 194 0.64 -2.13 17.77
N PRO A 195 1.03 -2.78 16.66
CA PRO A 195 0.72 -2.31 15.31
C PRO A 195 -0.74 -2.58 14.93
N PHE A 196 -1.41 -3.52 15.61
CA PHE A 196 -2.79 -3.90 15.34
C PHE A 196 -3.72 -2.93 16.07
N ARG A 197 -3.86 -1.75 15.49
CA ARG A 197 -4.58 -0.61 16.06
C ARG A 197 -5.97 -0.96 16.63
N ASN A 198 -6.71 -1.82 15.94
CA ASN A 198 -8.08 -2.20 16.35
C ASN A 198 -8.10 -3.12 17.57
N LEU A 199 -6.97 -3.72 17.93
CA LEU A 199 -6.79 -4.59 19.09
C LEU A 199 -6.10 -3.87 20.26
N ALA A 200 -5.86 -2.57 20.14
CA ALA A 200 -5.28 -1.76 21.21
C ALA A 200 -6.31 -1.55 22.34
N THR A 201 -5.87 -1.59 23.60
CA THR A 201 -6.75 -1.60 24.79
C THR A 201 -7.73 -0.42 24.80
N SER A 202 -7.22 0.82 24.65
CA SER A 202 -8.06 2.02 24.61
C SER A 202 -9.02 2.02 23.41
N ARG A 203 -8.61 1.43 22.28
CA ARG A 203 -9.44 1.35 21.09
C ARG A 203 -10.60 0.38 21.29
N LEU A 204 -10.33 -0.83 21.77
CA LEU A 204 -11.35 -1.84 22.07
C LEU A 204 -12.44 -1.27 22.99
N ARG A 205 -12.05 -0.51 24.00
CA ARG A 205 -12.98 0.11 24.95
C ARG A 205 -13.88 1.16 24.30
N THR A 206 -13.32 2.04 23.49
CA THR A 206 -14.08 3.11 22.80
C THR A 206 -14.89 2.64 21.59
N THR A 207 -14.63 1.43 21.08
CA THR A 207 -15.45 0.78 20.03
C THR A 207 -16.41 -0.28 20.57
N SER A 208 -16.40 -0.55 21.87
CA SER A 208 -17.38 -1.44 22.51
C SER A 208 -18.81 -0.93 22.34
N ASN A 209 -19.81 -1.74 22.64
CA ASN A 209 -21.23 -1.36 22.59
C ASN A 209 -21.59 -0.12 23.44
N GLN A 210 -20.77 0.26 24.41
CA GLN A 210 -20.93 1.45 25.24
C GLN A 210 -20.04 2.62 24.81
N GLY A 211 -19.13 2.39 23.85
CA GLY A 211 -18.18 3.39 23.38
C GLY A 211 -18.77 4.33 22.33
N PRO A 212 -18.18 5.53 22.13
CA PRO A 212 -18.72 6.54 21.23
C PRO A 212 -18.56 6.18 19.74
N PHE A 213 -17.68 5.23 19.39
CA PHE A 213 -17.46 4.80 18.01
C PHE A 213 -18.32 3.60 17.60
N HIS A 214 -19.15 3.07 18.49
CA HIS A 214 -20.06 1.98 18.16
C HIS A 214 -21.13 2.45 17.16
N PRO A 215 -21.56 1.61 16.18
CA PRO A 215 -22.62 1.97 15.24
C PRO A 215 -23.90 2.49 15.91
N ASP A 216 -24.28 1.94 17.07
CA ASP A 216 -25.48 2.36 17.79
C ASP A 216 -25.33 3.69 18.56
N ASN A 217 -24.09 4.18 18.74
CA ASN A 217 -23.80 5.36 19.56
C ASN A 217 -23.27 6.53 18.74
N VAL A 218 -22.60 6.27 17.61
CA VAL A 218 -21.88 7.29 16.83
C VAL A 218 -22.77 8.43 16.30
N ASP A 219 -24.08 8.19 16.18
CA ASP A 219 -25.08 9.20 15.77
C ASP A 219 -25.84 9.85 16.93
N LYS A 220 -25.63 9.40 18.17
CA LYS A 220 -26.33 9.94 19.33
C LYS A 220 -25.78 11.33 19.70
N PRO A 221 -26.59 12.18 20.36
CA PRO A 221 -26.08 13.42 20.95
C PRO A 221 -24.84 13.18 21.81
N GLY A 222 -23.86 14.08 21.71
CA GLY A 222 -22.60 14.00 22.44
C GLY A 222 -21.59 12.99 21.88
N ALA A 223 -21.93 12.19 20.86
CA ALA A 223 -21.04 11.17 20.32
C ALA A 223 -19.76 11.75 19.70
N TYR A 224 -19.87 12.80 18.88
CA TYR A 224 -18.69 13.41 18.27
C TYR A 224 -17.76 14.07 19.31
N PRO A 225 -18.26 14.91 20.25
CA PRO A 225 -17.46 15.41 21.36
C PRO A 225 -16.77 14.29 22.14
N SER A 226 -17.47 13.18 22.39
CA SER A 226 -16.94 11.99 23.08
C SER A 226 -15.81 11.32 22.30
N CYS A 227 -15.92 11.21 20.98
CA CYS A 227 -14.84 10.75 20.11
C CYS A 227 -13.60 11.65 20.22
N VAL A 228 -13.80 12.97 20.24
CA VAL A 228 -12.71 13.95 20.40
C VAL A 228 -12.07 13.83 21.78
N ILE A 229 -12.86 13.80 22.87
CA ILE A 229 -12.39 13.62 24.25
C ILE A 229 -11.55 12.34 24.36
N SER A 230 -12.05 11.23 23.83
CA SER A 230 -11.39 9.93 23.80
C SER A 230 -9.99 9.97 23.18
N ARG A 231 -9.76 10.82 22.18
CA ARG A 231 -8.46 10.95 21.49
C ARG A 231 -7.58 12.08 22.00
N ALA A 232 -8.19 13.21 22.34
CA ALA A 232 -7.51 14.45 22.67
C ALA A 232 -7.18 14.55 24.15
N LEU A 233 -7.90 13.86 25.04
CA LEU A 233 -7.75 13.98 26.48
C LEU A 233 -7.40 12.64 27.13
N ILE A 234 -8.31 11.66 27.03
CA ILE A 234 -8.27 10.45 27.86
C ILE A 234 -7.55 9.25 27.22
N PHE A 235 -6.98 9.41 26.01
CA PHE A 235 -6.31 8.32 25.29
C PHE A 235 -5.16 7.71 26.12
N ASP A 236 -5.18 6.38 26.32
CA ASP A 236 -4.17 5.64 27.08
C ASP A 236 -4.03 6.17 28.52
N THR A 237 -5.16 6.34 29.20
CA THR A 237 -5.22 6.78 30.62
C THR A 237 -5.89 5.72 31.48
N PRO A 238 -5.57 5.64 32.80
CA PRO A 238 -6.29 4.80 33.73
C PRO A 238 -7.80 5.05 33.72
N PHE A 239 -8.20 6.34 33.62
CA PHE A 239 -9.63 6.69 33.53
C PHE A 239 -10.32 6.02 32.35
N GLN A 240 -9.71 6.07 31.16
CA GLN A 240 -10.25 5.38 30.00
C GLN A 240 -10.17 3.87 30.12
N HIS A 241 -9.13 3.32 30.76
CA HIS A 241 -8.94 1.86 30.86
C HIS A 241 -9.87 1.20 31.86
N ASP A 242 -10.22 1.88 32.95
CA ASP A 242 -10.88 1.27 34.10
C ASP A 242 -12.30 1.81 34.31
N GLU A 243 -12.55 3.10 34.05
CA GLU A 243 -13.74 3.78 34.59
C GLU A 243 -14.77 4.19 33.55
N THR A 244 -14.36 4.49 32.31
CA THR A 244 -15.31 4.94 31.28
C THR A 244 -15.11 4.23 29.94
N PHE A 245 -16.18 4.09 29.15
CA PHE A 245 -16.10 3.69 27.75
C PHE A 245 -15.86 4.89 26.81
N GLY A 246 -15.84 6.10 27.36
CA GLY A 246 -15.55 7.35 26.67
C GLY A 246 -16.74 7.99 25.95
N TYR A 247 -17.96 7.50 26.15
CA TYR A 247 -19.19 8.11 25.65
C TYR A 247 -19.83 8.99 26.73
N PHE A 248 -20.13 10.23 26.36
CA PHE A 248 -20.74 11.27 27.17
C PHE A 248 -21.83 11.95 26.33
N SER A 249 -23.07 11.83 26.76
CA SER A 249 -24.25 12.33 26.02
C SER A 249 -24.35 13.86 25.98
N SER A 250 -23.71 14.54 26.94
CA SER A 250 -23.70 15.99 27.07
C SER A 250 -22.52 16.47 27.91
N LYS A 251 -22.30 17.79 27.95
CA LYS A 251 -21.30 18.38 28.86
C LYS A 251 -21.63 18.09 30.33
N ALA A 252 -22.91 18.09 30.71
CA ALA A 252 -23.31 17.80 32.08
C ALA A 252 -22.99 16.35 32.49
N ASP A 253 -23.11 15.42 31.55
CA ASP A 253 -22.74 14.01 31.73
C ASP A 253 -21.21 13.87 31.96
N TRP A 254 -20.41 14.57 31.14
CA TRP A 254 -18.96 14.69 31.39
C TRP A 254 -18.66 15.29 32.79
N ASP A 255 -19.28 16.43 33.12
CA ASP A 255 -19.06 17.12 34.39
C ASP A 255 -19.48 16.24 35.60
N ALA A 256 -20.50 15.38 35.45
CA ALA A 256 -20.97 14.48 36.50
C ALA A 256 -19.98 13.35 36.78
N GLN A 257 -19.34 12.81 35.73
CA GLN A 257 -18.23 11.84 35.87
C GLN A 257 -17.00 12.50 36.51
N ASP A 258 -16.83 13.80 36.27
CA ASP A 258 -15.72 14.62 36.76
C ASP A 258 -15.94 15.17 38.18
N ALA A 259 -17.20 15.24 38.67
CA ALA A 259 -17.55 15.88 39.93
C ALA A 259 -16.81 15.30 41.16
N ASP A 260 -16.51 14.00 41.15
CA ASP A 260 -15.72 13.33 42.20
C ASP A 260 -14.20 13.50 42.04
N ALA A 261 -13.71 13.73 40.80
CA ALA A 261 -12.30 13.98 40.50
C ALA A 261 -11.90 15.45 40.74
N VAL A 262 -12.80 16.39 40.42
CA VAL A 262 -12.60 17.85 40.55
C VAL A 262 -12.79 18.34 41.99
N LYS A 263 -13.73 17.78 42.77
CA LYS A 263 -14.00 18.27 44.15
C LYS A 263 -12.89 18.03 45.18
N LYS A 264 -11.91 17.16 44.91
CA LYS A 264 -10.87 16.78 45.89
C LYS A 264 -9.52 17.52 45.74
N CYS A 265 -9.46 18.64 45.02
CA CYS A 265 -8.19 19.15 44.48
C CYS A 265 -7.60 20.43 45.14
N THR A 266 -6.64 20.26 46.06
CA THR A 266 -5.50 21.17 46.30
C THR A 266 -4.22 20.33 46.50
N LYS A 267 -3.11 20.67 45.81
CA LYS A 267 -1.84 19.89 45.63
C LYS A 267 -1.98 18.45 45.06
N VAL A 268 -3.11 17.79 45.27
CA VAL A 268 -3.57 16.54 44.62
C VAL A 268 -3.84 16.71 43.11
N MET A 269 -3.87 17.96 42.61
CA MET A 269 -4.17 18.30 41.21
C MET A 269 -3.29 17.57 40.18
N GLN A 270 -1.99 17.42 40.40
CA GLN A 270 -1.15 16.83 39.36
C GLN A 270 -1.46 15.33 39.17
N ALA A 271 -1.74 14.60 40.25
CA ALA A 271 -2.08 13.18 40.19
C ALA A 271 -3.49 12.95 39.62
N ALA A 272 -4.47 13.76 40.03
CA ALA A 272 -5.84 13.68 39.50
C ALA A 272 -5.89 14.06 38.01
N THR A 273 -5.20 15.14 37.62
CA THR A 273 -5.08 15.52 36.21
C THR A 273 -4.33 14.45 35.40
N GLN A 274 -3.29 13.81 35.94
CA GLN A 274 -2.57 12.73 35.23
C GLN A 274 -3.38 11.44 35.07
N ARG A 275 -4.36 11.19 35.96
CA ARG A 275 -5.29 10.07 35.83
C ARG A 275 -6.21 10.21 34.62
N ILE A 276 -6.63 11.45 34.30
CA ILE A 276 -7.58 11.74 33.21
C ILE A 276 -6.84 12.16 31.94
N LEU A 277 -5.68 12.82 32.06
CA LEU A 277 -4.92 13.36 30.93
C LEU A 277 -3.56 12.69 30.80
N ASN A 278 -3.37 11.97 29.71
CA ASN A 278 -2.05 11.44 29.36
C ASN A 278 -1.30 12.47 28.49
N VAL A 279 -0.40 13.23 29.13
CA VAL A 279 0.47 14.19 28.43
C VAL A 279 1.44 13.55 27.44
N LYS A 280 1.72 12.25 27.55
CA LYS A 280 2.69 11.49 26.75
C LYS A 280 2.04 10.53 25.75
N CYS A 281 0.73 10.53 25.61
CA CYS A 281 -0.01 9.51 24.85
C CYS A 281 0.43 9.34 23.38
N TYR A 282 1.03 10.38 22.78
CA TYR A 282 1.57 10.35 21.42
C TYR A 282 3.10 10.52 21.33
N GLY A 283 3.82 10.25 22.42
CA GLY A 283 5.28 10.31 22.49
C GLY A 283 5.76 11.52 23.29
N SER A 284 5.97 12.66 22.63
CA SER A 284 6.48 13.86 23.29
C SER A 284 5.44 14.48 24.23
N PRO A 285 5.81 14.87 25.46
CA PRO A 285 4.92 15.54 26.39
C PRO A 285 4.26 16.80 25.79
N GLN A 286 2.94 16.92 25.92
CA GLN A 286 2.16 18.08 25.49
C GLN A 286 1.61 18.83 26.71
N ALA A 287 2.35 19.80 27.23
CA ALA A 287 1.96 20.58 28.42
C ALA A 287 0.58 21.26 28.28
N GLN A 288 0.22 21.63 27.04
CA GLN A 288 -1.05 22.26 26.71
C GLN A 288 -2.28 21.40 27.06
N ARG A 289 -2.11 20.07 27.19
CA ARG A 289 -3.17 19.19 27.68
C ARG A 289 -3.54 19.51 29.13
N ILE A 290 -2.54 19.77 29.99
CA ILE A 290 -2.77 20.09 31.40
C ILE A 290 -3.40 21.48 31.52
N SER A 291 -2.91 22.47 30.77
CA SER A 291 -3.39 23.85 30.91
C SER A 291 -4.75 24.07 30.28
N ASP A 292 -5.00 23.49 29.10
CA ASP A 292 -6.15 23.85 28.26
C ASP A 292 -7.16 22.70 28.11
N GLY A 293 -6.81 21.48 28.55
CA GLY A 293 -7.56 20.26 28.19
C GLY A 293 -8.97 20.21 28.75
N MET A 294 -9.14 20.51 30.04
CA MET A 294 -10.46 20.50 30.67
C MET A 294 -11.34 21.64 30.14
N ASP A 295 -10.75 22.83 29.93
CA ASP A 295 -11.44 23.99 29.38
C ASP A 295 -11.90 23.76 27.93
N ALA A 296 -11.19 22.92 27.18
CA ALA A 296 -11.54 22.58 25.80
C ALA A 296 -12.84 21.78 25.68
N VAL A 297 -13.25 21.03 26.72
CA VAL A 297 -14.40 20.11 26.66
C VAL A 297 -15.69 20.84 26.25
N LYS A 298 -15.94 22.02 26.84
CA LYS A 298 -17.10 22.84 26.47
C LYS A 298 -17.15 23.11 24.97
N SER A 299 -16.00 23.48 24.39
CA SER A 299 -15.90 23.79 22.97
C SER A 299 -16.10 22.57 22.06
N TYR A 300 -15.85 21.35 22.56
CA TYR A 300 -16.09 20.12 21.81
C TYR A 300 -17.60 19.88 21.63
N PHE A 301 -18.39 20.02 22.69
CA PHE A 301 -19.84 19.92 22.62
C PHE A 301 -20.47 21.03 21.77
N GLU A 302 -19.97 22.27 21.87
CA GLU A 302 -20.39 23.38 21.01
C GLU A 302 -20.05 23.15 19.52
N TYR A 303 -19.12 22.24 19.22
CA TYR A 303 -18.70 21.92 17.85
C TYR A 303 -19.60 20.91 17.14
N GLU A 304 -20.38 20.13 17.90
CA GLU A 304 -21.18 19.03 17.37
C GLU A 304 -22.17 19.47 16.27
N PRO A 305 -22.89 20.61 16.37
CA PRO A 305 -23.76 21.08 15.28
C PRO A 305 -23.02 21.25 13.95
N LYS A 306 -21.74 21.66 14.00
CA LYS A 306 -20.92 21.84 12.80
C LYS A 306 -20.44 20.52 12.22
N TYR A 307 -20.15 19.53 13.07
CA TYR A 307 -19.88 18.16 12.63
C TYR A 307 -21.12 17.58 11.92
N ASN A 308 -22.30 17.74 12.51
CA ASN A 308 -23.56 17.26 11.92
C ASN A 308 -23.84 17.92 10.57
N ALA A 309 -23.55 19.23 10.43
CA ALA A 309 -23.65 19.93 9.15
C ALA A 309 -22.69 19.38 8.08
N LEU A 310 -21.49 18.94 8.47
CA LEU A 310 -20.54 18.29 7.55
C LEU A 310 -21.04 16.91 7.08
N LEU A 311 -21.60 16.11 8.00
CA LEU A 311 -22.19 14.82 7.63
C LEU A 311 -23.37 15.00 6.68
N ALA A 312 -24.27 15.94 7.00
CA ALA A 312 -25.46 16.21 6.20
C ALA A 312 -25.12 16.66 4.77
N SER A 313 -24.01 17.39 4.57
CA SER A 313 -23.60 17.82 3.23
C SER A 313 -23.02 16.73 2.34
N HIS A 314 -22.70 15.55 2.89
CA HIS A 314 -22.20 14.39 2.15
C HIS A 314 -23.20 13.22 2.11
N ALA A 315 -24.31 13.32 2.87
CA ALA A 315 -25.34 12.29 2.90
C ALA A 315 -25.92 12.02 1.50
N PRO A 316 -26.21 10.74 1.16
CA PRO A 316 -26.19 9.56 2.02
C PRO A 316 -24.81 8.88 2.16
N HIS A 317 -23.75 9.46 1.59
CA HIS A 317 -22.43 8.85 1.57
C HIS A 317 -21.57 9.29 2.77
N PRO A 318 -20.61 8.46 3.21
CA PRO A 318 -19.61 8.88 4.19
C PRO A 318 -18.76 10.05 3.68
N VAL A 319 -18.27 10.89 4.59
CA VAL A 319 -17.39 12.02 4.23
C VAL A 319 -16.07 11.47 3.69
N PRO A 320 -15.53 11.94 2.55
CA PRO A 320 -14.23 11.49 2.04
C PRO A 320 -13.10 11.70 3.05
N PHE A 321 -12.15 10.76 3.10
CA PHE A 321 -11.11 10.72 4.14
C PHE A 321 -10.32 12.02 4.26
N VAL A 322 -9.77 12.52 3.14
CA VAL A 322 -8.96 13.74 3.14
C VAL A 322 -9.80 14.97 3.47
N ILE A 323 -11.08 14.99 3.07
CA ILE A 323 -11.99 16.10 3.40
C ILE A 323 -12.22 16.16 4.91
N PHE A 324 -12.55 15.04 5.54
CA PHE A 324 -12.74 14.99 6.99
C PHE A 324 -11.44 15.33 7.72
N TYR A 325 -10.32 14.76 7.28
CA TYR A 325 -9.01 15.07 7.85
C TYR A 325 -8.69 16.58 7.79
N ASP A 326 -8.80 17.21 6.62
CA ASP A 326 -8.58 18.65 6.48
C ASP A 326 -9.58 19.49 7.29
N TRP A 327 -10.82 19.01 7.46
CA TRP A 327 -11.82 19.61 8.35
C TRP A 327 -11.38 19.57 9.82
N THR A 328 -10.81 18.47 10.31
CA THR A 328 -10.22 18.44 11.67
C THR A 328 -9.09 19.47 11.84
N GLN A 329 -8.44 19.85 10.74
CA GLN A 329 -7.37 20.85 10.71
C GLN A 329 -7.87 22.28 10.53
N GLY A 330 -9.18 22.52 10.62
CA GLY A 330 -9.75 23.86 10.49
C GLY A 330 -9.94 24.32 9.04
N LYS A 331 -10.01 23.41 8.07
CA LYS A 331 -10.18 23.73 6.64
C LYS A 331 -11.47 23.15 6.10
N GLU A 332 -12.19 23.94 5.33
CA GLU A 332 -13.45 23.54 4.72
C GLU A 332 -13.40 23.83 3.22
N GLN A 333 -13.74 22.85 2.41
CA GLN A 333 -13.90 23.06 0.98
C GLN A 333 -15.28 23.68 0.74
N ILE A 334 -15.30 24.86 0.12
CA ILE A 334 -16.51 25.56 -0.27
C ILE A 334 -16.50 25.78 -1.78
N THR A 335 -17.59 25.43 -2.46
CA THR A 335 -17.75 25.71 -3.89
C THR A 335 -18.27 27.12 -4.05
N GLY A 336 -17.48 28.00 -4.67
CA GLY A 336 -17.88 29.38 -4.96
C GLY A 336 -18.99 29.44 -6.01
N LYS A 337 -19.64 30.61 -6.14
CA LYS A 337 -20.67 30.87 -7.17
C LYS A 337 -20.23 30.56 -8.61
N ASN A 338 -18.92 30.55 -8.87
CA ASN A 338 -18.32 30.25 -10.16
C ASN A 338 -17.89 28.78 -10.33
N GLY A 339 -18.35 27.88 -9.44
CA GLY A 339 -17.95 26.48 -9.42
C GLY A 339 -16.51 26.21 -8.94
N LYS A 340 -15.71 27.24 -8.62
CA LYS A 340 -14.34 27.05 -8.12
C LYS A 340 -14.37 26.65 -6.66
N VAL A 341 -13.72 25.53 -6.34
CA VAL A 341 -13.48 25.09 -4.97
C VAL A 341 -12.47 26.02 -4.30
N LYS A 342 -12.83 26.57 -3.13
CA LYS A 342 -11.98 27.38 -2.27
C LYS A 342 -11.89 26.74 -0.89
N ASN A 343 -10.76 26.92 -0.21
CA ASN A 343 -10.60 26.49 1.17
C ASN A 343 -10.93 27.64 2.13
N ARG A 344 -12.01 27.52 2.89
CA ARG A 344 -12.33 28.39 4.02
C ARG A 344 -11.62 27.87 5.27
N ARG A 345 -11.03 28.77 6.06
CA ARG A 345 -10.46 28.41 7.36
C ARG A 345 -11.42 28.72 8.49
N PHE A 346 -11.40 27.91 9.54
CA PHE A 346 -12.18 28.12 10.75
C PHE A 346 -11.36 27.75 11.99
N LYS A 347 -11.82 28.18 13.17
CA LYS A 347 -11.16 27.85 14.44
C LYS A 347 -11.17 26.32 14.66
N LYS A 348 -9.98 25.72 14.64
CA LYS A 348 -9.78 24.30 14.95
C LYS A 348 -10.11 24.01 16.42
N LEU A 349 -10.50 22.77 16.70
CA LEU A 349 -10.64 22.30 18.07
C LEU A 349 -9.29 22.28 18.78
N LEU A 350 -9.28 22.69 20.05
CA LEU A 350 -8.08 22.62 20.89
C LEU A 350 -7.61 21.17 21.01
N LEU A 351 -6.30 20.96 21.08
CA LEU A 351 -5.63 19.64 21.20
C LEU A 351 -5.85 18.66 20.03
N LEU A 352 -6.62 19.05 19.01
CA LEU A 352 -6.79 18.29 17.77
C LEU A 352 -5.72 18.67 16.73
N GLY A 353 -4.47 18.29 17.00
CA GLY A 353 -3.36 18.46 16.05
C GLY A 353 -3.44 17.52 14.85
N GLY A 354 -2.47 17.58 13.93
CA GLY A 354 -2.45 16.75 12.72
C GLY A 354 -2.50 15.24 13.00
N LEU A 355 -1.76 14.76 14.00
CA LEU A 355 -1.80 13.34 14.39
C LEU A 355 -3.14 12.95 15.03
N THR A 356 -3.62 13.73 16.01
CA THR A 356 -4.90 13.44 16.68
C THR A 356 -6.07 13.49 15.68
N GLY A 357 -6.05 14.45 14.76
CA GLY A 357 -7.03 14.56 13.68
C GLY A 357 -7.00 13.37 12.72
N TYR A 358 -5.82 12.89 12.33
CA TYR A 358 -5.67 11.68 11.51
C TYR A 358 -6.23 10.45 12.24
N LEU A 359 -5.89 10.28 13.52
CA LEU A 359 -6.38 9.14 14.31
C LEU A 359 -7.91 9.18 14.50
N LEU A 360 -8.47 10.36 14.76
CA LEU A 360 -9.93 10.55 14.85
C LEU A 360 -10.61 10.24 13.50
N THR A 361 -10.02 10.71 12.39
CA THR A 361 -10.51 10.42 11.04
C THR A 361 -10.54 8.91 10.80
N ALA A 362 -9.44 8.22 11.10
CA ALA A 362 -9.34 6.76 11.02
C ALA A 362 -10.37 6.03 11.91
N ASP A 363 -10.66 6.54 13.11
CA ASP A 363 -11.70 5.92 13.94
C ASP A 363 -13.10 6.04 13.36
N LEU A 364 -13.39 7.18 12.76
CA LEU A 364 -14.67 7.46 12.12
C LEU A 364 -14.81 6.73 10.77
N VAL A 365 -13.71 6.29 10.16
CA VAL A 365 -13.74 5.31 9.06
C VAL A 365 -14.34 4.01 9.55
N TYR A 366 -13.82 3.48 10.66
CA TYR A 366 -14.33 2.23 11.23
C TYR A 366 -15.76 2.35 11.79
N ALA A 367 -16.18 3.55 12.18
CA ALA A 367 -17.56 3.83 12.59
C ALA A 367 -18.50 4.13 11.40
N GLY A 368 -18.02 4.08 10.15
CA GLY A 368 -18.82 4.28 8.95
C GLY A 368 -19.19 5.74 8.63
N LYS A 369 -18.61 6.72 9.33
CA LYS A 369 -18.87 8.16 9.11
C LYS A 369 -17.92 8.80 8.09
N VAL A 370 -16.75 8.21 7.92
CA VAL A 370 -15.74 8.65 6.96
C VAL A 370 -15.46 7.51 5.98
N ALA A 371 -15.26 7.82 4.70
CA ALA A 371 -14.92 6.82 3.70
C ALA A 371 -13.52 6.24 3.96
N PRO A 372 -13.30 4.93 3.75
CA PRO A 372 -11.96 4.34 3.84
C PRO A 372 -10.97 5.04 2.90
N PRO A 373 -9.75 5.36 3.36
CA PRO A 373 -8.78 6.04 2.52
C PRO A 373 -8.18 5.11 1.47
N THR A 374 -7.84 5.69 0.33
CA THR A 374 -6.93 5.07 -0.64
C THR A 374 -5.48 5.10 -0.12
N LEU A 375 -4.61 4.29 -0.72
CA LEU A 375 -3.18 4.30 -0.42
C LEU A 375 -2.53 5.67 -0.70
N ALA A 376 -3.01 6.36 -1.73
CA ALA A 376 -2.54 7.71 -2.09
C ALA A 376 -2.87 8.73 -1.01
N GLU A 377 -4.11 8.72 -0.50
CA GLU A 377 -4.54 9.63 0.56
C GLU A 377 -3.77 9.39 1.86
N VAL A 378 -3.54 8.13 2.25
CA VAL A 378 -2.70 7.83 3.43
C VAL A 378 -1.28 8.33 3.22
N ALA A 379 -0.65 8.01 2.08
CA ALA A 379 0.71 8.46 1.76
C ALA A 379 0.85 9.99 1.76
N GLU A 380 -0.17 10.70 1.26
CA GLU A 380 -0.23 12.15 1.31
C GLU A 380 -0.26 12.67 2.75
N VAL A 381 -1.14 12.13 3.61
CA VAL A 381 -1.24 12.54 5.01
C VAL A 381 0.05 12.22 5.78
N LEU A 382 0.68 11.07 5.51
CA LEU A 382 1.98 10.70 6.06
C LEU A 382 3.04 11.78 5.80
N ARG A 383 3.13 12.23 4.54
CA ARG A 383 4.07 13.26 4.11
C ARG A 383 3.77 14.60 4.76
N ARG A 384 2.51 15.04 4.73
CA ARG A 384 2.06 16.33 5.31
C ARG A 384 2.41 16.42 6.80
N ASN A 385 2.19 15.35 7.55
CA ASN A 385 2.31 15.35 9.00
C ASN A 385 3.69 14.94 9.54
N LYS A 386 4.61 14.49 8.67
CA LYS A 386 5.94 13.98 9.08
C LYS A 386 5.85 12.93 10.20
N MET A 387 4.86 12.04 10.13
CA MET A 387 4.51 11.11 11.22
C MET A 387 5.56 10.02 11.44
N GLY A 388 5.41 9.27 12.54
CA GLY A 388 6.30 8.14 12.89
C GLY A 388 6.46 7.12 11.76
N SER A 389 5.42 6.94 10.95
CA SER A 389 5.39 6.01 9.82
C SER A 389 6.39 6.34 8.71
N LEU A 390 6.70 7.62 8.47
CA LEU A 390 7.80 7.99 7.57
C LEU A 390 9.15 7.57 8.15
N SER A 391 9.33 7.64 9.47
CA SER A 391 10.51 7.08 10.13
C SER A 391 10.55 5.56 9.98
N GLY A 392 9.39 4.89 10.03
CA GLY A 392 9.28 3.46 9.74
C GLY A 392 9.69 3.09 8.31
N LEU A 393 9.31 3.88 7.31
CA LEU A 393 9.72 3.67 5.91
C LEU A 393 11.23 3.90 5.72
N GLU A 394 11.79 4.95 6.33
CA GLU A 394 13.22 5.25 6.31
C GLU A 394 14.02 4.12 6.99
N GLU A 395 13.56 3.67 8.16
CA GLU A 395 14.20 2.58 8.90
C GLU A 395 14.07 1.22 8.20
N ALA A 396 12.97 0.98 7.49
CA ALA A 396 12.82 -0.17 6.62
C ALA A 396 13.68 -0.07 5.34
N GLY A 397 14.42 1.03 5.13
CA GLY A 397 15.27 1.27 3.96
C GLY A 397 14.49 1.46 2.66
N LEU A 398 13.19 1.80 2.74
CA LEU A 398 12.31 1.93 1.58
C LEU A 398 12.31 3.34 1.00
N ILE A 399 12.72 4.32 1.78
CA ILE A 399 12.99 5.69 1.36
C ILE A 399 14.37 6.10 1.88
N ARG A 400 15.05 7.01 1.17
CA ARG A 400 16.40 7.43 1.57
C ARG A 400 16.42 8.33 2.78
N SER A 401 15.48 9.28 2.84
CA SER A 401 15.36 10.18 3.97
C SER A 401 13.95 10.72 4.12
N LYS A 402 13.39 10.63 5.33
CA LYS A 402 12.06 11.21 5.60
C LYS A 402 11.99 12.74 5.47
N LYS A 403 13.12 13.44 5.54
CA LYS A 403 13.19 14.90 5.41
C LYS A 403 12.99 15.36 3.97
N ASN A 404 13.48 14.56 3.02
CA ASN A 404 13.59 14.92 1.61
C ASN A 404 12.73 14.03 0.70
N ALA A 405 12.01 13.05 1.26
CA ALA A 405 11.21 12.13 0.49
C ALA A 405 10.12 12.86 -0.30
N THR A 406 10.08 12.60 -1.60
CA THR A 406 9.04 13.16 -2.49
C THR A 406 7.71 12.45 -2.29
N GLU A 407 6.61 13.06 -2.73
CA GLU A 407 5.29 12.43 -2.65
C GLU A 407 5.22 11.10 -3.40
N ALA A 408 5.78 11.05 -4.61
CA ALA A 408 5.87 9.83 -5.40
C ALA A 408 6.72 8.75 -4.71
N GLU A 409 7.84 9.13 -4.08
CA GLU A 409 8.69 8.20 -3.33
C GLU A 409 7.93 7.61 -2.13
N VAL A 410 7.24 8.43 -1.34
CA VAL A 410 6.45 7.97 -0.19
C VAL A 410 5.30 7.07 -0.63
N LEU A 411 4.56 7.45 -1.68
CA LEU A 411 3.46 6.65 -2.24
C LEU A 411 3.96 5.27 -2.73
N ASN A 412 5.06 5.26 -3.49
CA ASN A 412 5.63 4.02 -4.01
C ASN A 412 6.11 3.11 -2.86
N ALA A 413 6.80 3.67 -1.87
CA ALA A 413 7.27 2.93 -0.70
C ALA A 413 6.11 2.35 0.11
N PHE A 414 5.10 3.17 0.42
CA PHE A 414 3.92 2.76 1.19
C PHE A 414 3.10 1.68 0.45
N THR A 415 2.86 1.88 -0.84
CA THR A 415 2.17 0.90 -1.71
C THR A 415 2.93 -0.43 -1.77
N ARG A 416 4.26 -0.38 -1.83
CA ARG A 416 5.11 -1.57 -1.79
C ARG A 416 4.97 -2.34 -0.49
N VAL A 417 4.92 -1.65 0.66
CA VAL A 417 4.66 -2.28 1.98
C VAL A 417 3.29 -2.94 1.99
N PHE A 418 2.24 -2.20 1.62
CA PHE A 418 0.87 -2.68 1.64
C PHE A 418 0.70 -3.94 0.77
N ASN A 419 1.16 -3.90 -0.48
CA ASN A 419 1.07 -5.04 -1.40
C ASN A 419 1.92 -6.24 -0.94
N PHE A 420 3.10 -5.97 -0.40
CA PHE A 420 3.98 -7.03 0.12
C PHE A 420 3.34 -7.79 1.28
N LEU A 421 2.76 -7.08 2.25
CA LEU A 421 2.08 -7.68 3.38
C LEU A 421 0.76 -8.33 2.97
N SER A 422 -0.02 -7.68 2.10
CA SER A 422 -1.28 -8.23 1.61
C SER A 422 -1.09 -9.57 0.89
N THR A 423 0.04 -9.79 0.21
CA THR A 423 0.29 -11.08 -0.48
C THR A 423 0.84 -12.19 0.43
N ARG A 424 1.18 -11.88 1.69
CA ARG A 424 1.87 -12.82 2.61
C ARG A 424 1.12 -13.11 3.90
N ILE A 425 0.25 -12.21 4.35
CA ILE A 425 -0.61 -12.44 5.51
C ILE A 425 -1.83 -13.24 5.04
N ASP A 426 -2.19 -14.28 5.78
CA ASP A 426 -3.38 -15.08 5.49
C ASP A 426 -4.67 -14.26 5.61
N ILE A 427 -5.71 -14.65 4.85
CA ILE A 427 -6.98 -13.91 4.79
C ILE A 427 -7.64 -13.81 6.17
N SER A 428 -7.63 -14.91 6.94
CA SER A 428 -8.18 -14.93 8.30
C SER A 428 -7.44 -13.95 9.24
N ASP A 429 -6.10 -13.92 9.16
CA ASP A 429 -5.30 -13.00 9.97
C ASP A 429 -5.48 -11.55 9.54
N LYS A 430 -5.66 -11.29 8.25
CA LYS A 430 -6.00 -9.94 7.76
C LYS A 430 -7.31 -9.44 8.35
N GLN A 431 -8.34 -10.29 8.39
CA GLN A 431 -9.62 -9.95 8.99
C GLN A 431 -9.46 -9.68 10.49
N LEU A 432 -8.75 -10.56 11.20
CA LEU A 432 -8.48 -10.46 12.63
C LEU A 432 -7.82 -9.13 13.02
N ILE A 433 -6.78 -8.72 12.30
CA ILE A 433 -6.03 -7.49 12.64
C ILE A 433 -6.61 -6.22 12.01
N GLY A 434 -7.68 -6.34 11.20
CA GLY A 434 -8.23 -5.25 10.41
C GLY A 434 -7.22 -4.71 9.39
N PHE A 435 -6.68 -5.59 8.53
CA PHE A 435 -5.68 -5.22 7.54
C PHE A 435 -6.25 -4.24 6.50
N ASP A 436 -5.82 -2.99 6.59
CA ASP A 436 -6.13 -1.93 5.64
C ASP A 436 -4.98 -0.90 5.57
N ALA A 437 -5.18 0.20 4.83
CA ALA A 437 -4.18 1.25 4.69
C ALA A 437 -3.86 1.94 6.03
N VAL A 438 -4.84 2.13 6.91
CA VAL A 438 -4.64 2.76 8.23
C VAL A 438 -3.85 1.83 9.16
N MET A 439 -4.10 0.53 9.13
CA MET A 439 -3.36 -0.46 9.90
C MET A 439 -1.90 -0.52 9.43
N VAL A 440 -1.64 -0.53 8.12
CA VAL A 440 -0.27 -0.53 7.59
C VAL A 440 0.47 0.77 7.93
N GLU A 441 -0.22 1.91 7.92
CA GLU A 441 0.32 3.16 8.45
C GLU A 441 0.77 3.01 9.90
N HIS A 442 -0.13 2.49 10.74
CA HIS A 442 0.13 2.32 12.17
C HIS A 442 1.29 1.35 12.42
N LEU A 443 1.35 0.25 11.67
CA LEU A 443 2.44 -0.73 11.67
C LEU A 443 3.80 -0.05 11.46
N LEU A 444 3.91 0.83 10.47
CA LEU A 444 5.15 1.56 10.18
C LEU A 444 5.53 2.50 11.33
N CYS A 445 4.54 3.18 11.94
CA CYS A 445 4.77 4.00 13.11
C CYS A 445 5.36 3.18 14.27
N LYS A 446 4.78 2.01 14.56
CA LYS A 446 5.24 1.13 15.65
C LYS A 446 6.53 0.41 15.35
N PHE A 447 6.81 0.10 14.09
CA PHE A 447 8.08 -0.50 13.66
C PHE A 447 9.26 0.29 14.21
N SER A 448 9.25 1.62 14.01
CA SER A 448 10.31 2.49 14.52
C SER A 448 10.36 2.64 16.05
N ARG A 449 9.24 2.43 16.75
CA ARG A 449 9.21 2.43 18.22
C ARG A 449 9.77 1.13 18.81
N LEU A 450 9.62 0.03 18.09
CA LEU A 450 10.05 -1.30 18.51
C LEU A 450 11.51 -1.61 18.15
N THR A 451 12.26 -0.68 17.56
CA THR A 451 13.66 -0.89 17.13
C THR A 451 14.55 -1.46 18.22
N SER A 452 14.50 -0.91 19.43
CA SER A 452 15.30 -1.40 20.56
C SER A 452 14.91 -2.82 20.98
N ALA A 453 13.60 -3.13 20.99
CA ALA A 453 13.12 -4.48 21.29
C ALA A 453 13.55 -5.48 20.21
N ARG A 454 13.39 -5.13 18.94
CA ARG A 454 13.81 -5.93 17.78
C ARG A 454 15.32 -6.22 17.80
N LYS A 455 16.15 -5.23 18.13
CA LYS A 455 17.61 -5.41 18.26
C LYS A 455 17.98 -6.40 19.38
N ARG A 456 17.26 -6.38 20.51
CA ARG A 456 17.48 -7.35 21.60
C ARG A 456 17.13 -8.78 21.18
N ASP A 457 16.02 -8.97 20.47
CA ASP A 457 15.62 -10.28 19.96
C ASP A 457 16.65 -10.86 18.99
N LEU A 458 17.26 -10.01 18.14
CA LEU A 458 18.35 -10.43 17.24
C LEU A 458 19.63 -10.79 18.01
N ALA A 459 19.99 -10.02 19.03
CA ALA A 459 21.20 -10.27 19.84
C ALA A 459 21.08 -11.53 20.70
N GLY A 460 19.89 -11.87 21.18
CA GLY A 460 19.64 -13.07 22.00
C GLY A 460 19.86 -14.38 21.25
N LYS A 461 19.65 -14.41 19.93
CA LYS A 461 19.82 -15.62 19.10
C LYS A 461 21.29 -16.06 18.93
N GLY A 462 22.26 -15.20 19.22
CA GLY A 462 23.69 -15.50 19.06
C GLY A 462 24.42 -15.95 20.32
N LYS A 463 23.76 -15.99 21.49
CA LYS A 463 24.39 -16.32 22.78
C LYS A 463 24.05 -17.71 23.33
N GLY A 464 23.44 -18.57 22.53
CA GLY A 464 23.38 -20.00 22.86
C GLY A 464 24.80 -20.56 22.90
N ARG A 465 25.29 -20.89 24.10
CA ARG A 465 26.57 -21.57 24.32
C ARG A 465 26.66 -22.79 23.40
N ALA A 466 27.68 -22.79 22.53
CA ALA A 466 28.24 -24.01 21.97
C ALA A 466 28.92 -24.81 23.08
#